data_AF-A0A9P9HNE9-F1
#
_entry.id   AF-A0A9P9HNE9-F1
#
_cell.length_a   1.000
_cell.length_b   1.000
_cell.length_c   1.000
_cell.angle_alpha   90.00
_cell.angle_beta   90.00
_cell.angle_gamma   90.00
#
_symmetry.space_group_name_H-M   'P 1'
#
loop_
_entity.id
_entity.type
_entity.pdbx_description
1 polymer ?
#
loop_
_entity_poly.entity_id
_entity_poly.type
_entity_poly.pdbx_seq_one_letter_code
_entity_poly.pdbx_strand_id
1 'polypeptide(L)'
;MIQPLLQKQPSRRRPIPTLKQLHLMHLITADAMFAAYMKSITEAQNNVKEFTELMRDDFSQQITAQVQKRQAEEPNGIVPWRHQDHPDWFTLDKK
;
A
#
# COMPACT_ATOMS: atom_id res chain seq x y z
N MET A 1 41.39 -16.77 -53.78
CA MET A 1 41.37 -15.34 -53.40
C MET A 1 40.16 -15.14 -52.50
N ILE A 2 40.35 -15.10 -51.17
CA ILE A 2 39.30 -14.77 -50.20
C ILE A 2 39.98 -13.91 -49.13
N GLN A 3 39.60 -12.63 -49.04
CA GLN A 3 40.06 -11.74 -47.97
C GLN A 3 39.11 -11.86 -46.78
N PRO A 4 39.61 -11.95 -45.53
CA PRO A 4 38.74 -11.87 -44.36
C PRO A 4 38.40 -10.40 -44.05
N LEU A 5 37.11 -10.10 -44.01
CA LEU A 5 36.56 -8.82 -43.54
C LEU A 5 36.78 -8.70 -42.02
N LEU A 6 37.75 -7.88 -41.61
CA LEU A 6 37.94 -7.54 -40.21
C LEU A 6 36.86 -6.56 -39.75
N GLN A 7 35.75 -7.09 -39.22
CA GLN A 7 34.64 -6.30 -38.70
C GLN A 7 35.07 -5.64 -37.37
N LYS A 8 35.54 -4.39 -37.42
CA LYS A 8 35.82 -3.58 -36.22
C LYS A 8 34.51 -3.30 -35.48
N GLN A 9 34.31 -3.98 -34.36
CA GLN A 9 33.24 -3.65 -33.41
C GLN A 9 33.55 -2.30 -32.74
N PRO A 10 32.67 -1.29 -32.77
CA PRO A 10 32.90 -0.05 -32.06
C PRO A 10 32.83 -0.30 -30.54
N SER A 11 33.98 -0.20 -29.88
CA SER A 11 34.08 -0.24 -28.42
C SER A 11 33.29 0.94 -27.83
N ARG A 12 32.05 0.71 -27.40
CA ARG A 12 31.28 1.67 -26.58
C ARG A 12 31.86 1.70 -25.17
N ARG A 13 33.04 2.31 -25.00
CA ARG A 13 33.50 2.72 -23.67
C ARG A 13 32.89 4.08 -23.37
N ARG A 14 31.91 4.12 -22.46
CA ARG A 14 31.41 5.40 -21.93
C ARG A 14 32.57 6.12 -21.22
N PRO A 15 32.77 7.43 -21.43
CA PRO A 15 33.81 8.17 -20.72
C PRO A 15 33.52 8.15 -19.22
N ILE A 16 34.57 7.93 -18.43
CA ILE A 16 34.50 7.98 -16.96
C ILE A 16 34.17 9.44 -16.57
N PRO A 17 33.14 9.68 -15.75
CA PRO A 17 32.76 11.03 -15.35
C PRO A 17 33.90 11.71 -14.59
N THR A 18 34.07 13.01 -14.85
CA THR A 18 35.05 13.83 -14.13
C THR A 18 34.61 14.07 -12.69
N LEU A 19 35.54 14.42 -11.80
CA LEU A 19 35.26 14.74 -10.39
C LEU A 19 34.16 15.79 -10.21
N LYS A 20 34.14 16.83 -11.05
CA LYS A 20 33.09 17.87 -11.04
C LYS A 20 31.71 17.29 -11.38
N GLN A 21 31.67 16.38 -12.36
CA GLN A 21 30.43 15.76 -12.81
C GLN A 21 29.89 14.77 -11.77
N LEU A 22 30.76 13.99 -11.13
CA LEU A 22 30.42 13.16 -9.97
C LEU A 22 29.86 14.00 -8.82
N HIS A 23 30.50 15.14 -8.50
CA HIS A 23 30.02 16.03 -7.44
C HIS A 23 28.65 16.63 -7.75
N LEU A 24 28.42 17.10 -8.97
CA LEU A 24 27.11 17.60 -9.42
C LEU A 24 26.04 16.50 -9.37
N MET A 25 26.36 15.28 -9.83
CA MET A 25 25.45 14.15 -9.71
C MET A 25 25.09 13.86 -8.25
N HIS A 26 26.06 13.94 -7.34
CA HIS A 26 25.84 13.69 -5.92
C HIS A 26 24.93 14.75 -5.27
N LEU A 27 25.11 16.03 -5.62
CA LEU A 27 24.24 17.12 -5.16
C LEU A 27 22.81 16.98 -5.70
N ILE A 28 22.66 16.69 -7.00
CA ILE A 28 21.35 16.44 -7.63
C ILE A 28 20.64 15.25 -6.95
N THR A 29 21.38 14.20 -6.57
CA THR A 29 20.80 13.07 -5.84
C THR A 29 20.39 13.43 -4.41
N ALA A 30 21.16 14.29 -3.72
CA ALA A 30 20.84 14.71 -2.36
C ALA A 30 19.55 15.55 -2.32
N ASP A 31 19.43 16.54 -3.22
CA ASP A 31 18.23 17.37 -3.33
C ASP A 31 17.01 16.54 -3.74
N ALA A 32 17.17 15.59 -4.67
CA ALA A 32 16.10 14.69 -5.07
C ALA A 32 15.63 13.79 -3.91
N MET A 33 16.56 13.25 -3.11
CA MET A 33 16.23 12.43 -1.93
C MET A 33 15.53 13.27 -0.86
N PHE A 34 16.01 14.49 -0.60
CA PHE A 34 15.39 15.40 0.36
C PHE A 34 13.98 15.80 -0.07
N ALA A 35 13.77 16.12 -1.35
CA ALA A 35 12.45 16.44 -1.89
C ALA A 35 11.49 15.25 -1.76
N ALA A 36 11.94 14.03 -2.07
CA ALA A 36 11.14 12.81 -1.89
C ALA A 36 10.77 12.57 -0.42
N TYR A 37 11.72 12.78 0.49
CA TYR A 37 11.48 12.68 1.93
C TYR A 37 10.45 13.70 2.41
N MET A 38 10.61 14.98 2.05
CA MET A 38 9.66 16.04 2.41
C MET A 38 8.26 15.75 1.86
N LYS A 39 8.17 15.25 0.62
CA LYS A 39 6.89 14.80 0.04
C LYS A 39 6.26 13.69 0.87
N SER A 40 7.04 12.68 1.28
CA SER A 40 6.52 11.58 2.11
C SER A 40 6.00 12.05 3.48
N ILE A 41 6.63 13.07 4.08
CA ILE A 41 6.14 13.69 5.32
C ILE A 41 4.79 14.34 5.08
N THR A 42 4.67 15.14 4.03
CA THR A 42 3.41 15.82 3.70
C THR A 42 2.29 14.83 3.42
N GLU A 43 2.56 13.75 2.67
CA GLU A 43 1.59 12.67 2.43
C GLU A 43 1.18 11.97 3.72
N ALA A 44 2.13 11.63 4.60
CA ALA A 44 1.82 11.01 5.88
C ALA A 44 0.96 11.92 6.77
N GLN A 45 1.25 13.22 6.80
CA GLN A 45 0.45 14.20 7.54
C GLN A 45 -0.97 14.31 6.99
N ASN A 46 -1.14 14.32 5.66
CA ASN A 46 -2.46 14.32 5.04
C ASN A 46 -3.24 13.04 5.35
N ASN A 47 -2.61 11.87 5.25
CA ASN A 47 -3.27 10.59 5.57
C ASN A 47 -3.77 10.55 7.02
N VAL A 48 -2.96 11.04 7.97
CA VAL A 48 -3.37 11.13 9.37
C VAL A 48 -4.55 12.08 9.52
N LYS A 49 -4.51 13.24 8.86
CA LYS A 49 -5.60 14.21 8.89
C LYS A 49 -6.90 13.61 8.35
N GLU A 50 -6.86 13.05 7.13
CA GLU A 50 -8.02 12.40 6.49
C GLU A 50 -8.61 11.29 7.36
N PHE A 51 -7.77 10.44 7.95
CA PHE A 51 -8.23 9.42 8.89
C PHE A 51 -8.92 10.02 10.11
N THR A 52 -8.34 11.07 10.72
CA THR A 52 -8.96 11.71 11.88
C THR A 52 -10.28 12.42 11.55
N GLU A 53 -10.42 12.96 10.35
CA GLU A 53 -11.67 13.55 9.88
C GLU A 53 -12.72 12.46 9.67
N LEU A 54 -12.37 11.35 9.01
CA LEU A 54 -13.25 10.20 8.81
C LEU A 54 -13.73 9.58 10.13
N MET A 55 -12.84 9.48 11.12
CA MET A 55 -13.18 8.97 12.46
C MET A 55 -14.07 9.93 13.26
N ARG A 56 -14.03 11.23 12.95
CA ARG A 56 -14.90 12.24 13.57
C ARG A 56 -16.28 12.27 12.96
N ASP A 57 -16.48 11.72 11.76
CA ASP A 57 -17.78 11.66 11.13
C ASP A 57 -18.79 10.90 12.00
N ASP A 58 -19.99 11.45 12.13
CA ASP A 58 -21.03 10.94 13.05
C ASP A 58 -21.43 9.50 12.69
N PHE A 59 -21.40 9.18 11.40
CA PHE A 59 -21.68 7.83 10.90
C PHE A 59 -20.61 6.83 11.32
N SER A 60 -19.33 7.18 11.18
CA SER A 60 -18.20 6.34 11.61
C SER A 60 -18.21 6.08 13.11
N GLN A 61 -18.56 7.10 13.91
CA GLN A 61 -18.71 6.95 15.36
C GLN A 61 -19.85 5.99 15.74
N GLN A 62 -21.00 6.09 15.06
CA GLN A 62 -22.14 5.19 15.30
C GLN A 62 -21.80 3.73 14.99
N ILE A 63 -21.12 3.46 13.88
CA ILE A 63 -20.68 2.10 13.54
C ILE A 63 -19.71 1.57 14.59
N THR A 64 -18.71 2.38 14.96
CA THR A 64 -17.70 1.96 15.93
C THR A 64 -18.32 1.69 17.30
N ALA A 65 -19.26 2.53 17.75
CA ALA A 65 -20.00 2.32 18.99
C ALA A 65 -20.88 1.06 18.94
N GLN A 66 -21.55 0.79 17.81
CA GLN A 66 -22.35 -0.42 17.62
C GLN A 66 -21.48 -1.69 17.63
N VAL A 67 -20.29 -1.64 17.04
CA VAL A 67 -19.32 -2.74 17.07
C VAL A 67 -18.81 -2.98 18.49
N GLN A 68 -18.46 -1.94 19.23
CA GLN A 68 -18.03 -2.05 20.63
C GLN A 68 -19.14 -2.65 21.50
N LYS A 69 -20.38 -2.18 21.32
CA LYS A 69 -21.55 -2.72 22.02
C LYS A 69 -21.72 -4.21 21.72
N ARG A 70 -21.67 -4.61 20.45
CA ARG A 70 -21.75 -6.02 20.03
C ARG A 70 -20.64 -6.87 20.62
N GLN A 71 -19.39 -6.39 20.65
CA GLN A 71 -18.28 -7.12 21.26
C GLN A 71 -18.45 -7.31 22.77
N ALA A 72 -19.03 -6.33 23.46
CA ALA A 72 -19.32 -6.44 24.89
C ALA A 72 -20.49 -7.40 25.17
N GLU A 73 -21.51 -7.41 24.32
CA GLU A 73 -22.69 -8.27 24.45
C GLU A 73 -22.41 -9.72 24.01
N GLU A 74 -21.56 -9.92 23.00
CA GLU A 74 -21.20 -11.21 22.41
C GLU A 74 -19.67 -11.42 22.44
N PRO A 75 -19.07 -11.67 23.62
CA PRO A 75 -17.61 -11.77 23.78
C PRO A 75 -16.97 -12.93 23.01
N ASN A 76 -17.78 -13.94 22.63
CA ASN A 76 -17.32 -15.09 21.86
C ASN A 76 -17.31 -14.82 20.33
N GLY A 77 -17.69 -13.63 19.88
CA GLY A 77 -17.68 -13.20 18.48
C GLY A 77 -18.84 -13.74 17.64
N ILE A 78 -18.73 -13.57 16.32
CA ILE A 78 -19.71 -14.06 15.34
C ILE A 78 -19.62 -15.59 15.32
N VAL A 79 -20.64 -16.25 15.89
CA VAL A 79 -20.77 -17.70 15.79
C VAL A 79 -21.03 -18.06 14.32
N PRO A 80 -20.28 -19.00 13.73
CA PRO A 80 -20.56 -19.44 12.36
C PRO A 80 -21.99 -19.98 12.30
N TRP A 81 -22.79 -19.40 11.40
CA TRP A 81 -24.19 -19.77 11.24
C TRP A 81 -24.32 -21.26 10.95
N ARG A 82 -25.03 -22.01 11.79
CA ARG A 82 -25.37 -23.39 11.49
C ARG A 82 -26.74 -23.41 10.84
N HIS A 83 -26.87 -24.21 9.79
CA HIS A 83 -28.15 -24.43 9.12
C HIS A 83 -29.23 -24.88 10.11
N GLN A 84 -28.86 -25.58 11.18
CA GLN A 84 -29.78 -26.05 12.24
C GLN A 84 -30.27 -24.96 13.19
N ASP A 85 -29.63 -23.79 13.21
CA ASP A 85 -29.98 -22.68 14.12
C ASP A 85 -31.22 -21.91 13.63
N HIS A 86 -31.65 -22.12 12.38
CA HIS A 86 -32.86 -21.50 11.84
C HIS A 86 -34.09 -22.34 12.19
N PRO A 87 -35.15 -21.79 12.80
CA PRO A 87 -36.30 -22.56 13.26
C PRO A 87 -37.00 -23.37 12.17
N ASP A 88 -36.99 -22.89 10.92
CA ASP A 88 -37.59 -23.56 9.76
C ASP A 88 -36.58 -24.35 8.91
N TRP A 89 -35.41 -24.69 9.44
CA TRP A 89 -34.35 -25.31 8.63
C TRP A 89 -34.70 -26.69 8.08
N PHE A 90 -35.60 -27.41 8.75
CA PHE A 90 -36.05 -28.72 8.31
C PHE A 90 -37.48 -28.99 8.77
N THR A 91 -38.41 -28.92 7.82
CA THR A 91 -39.77 -29.45 7.94
C THR A 91 -39.84 -30.78 7.21
N LEU A 92 -39.90 -31.87 7.96
CA LEU A 92 -40.24 -33.17 7.38
C LEU A 92 -41.76 -33.22 7.21
N ASP A 93 -42.24 -33.01 5.99
CA ASP A 93 -43.64 -33.25 5.65
C ASP A 93 -43.96 -34.73 5.93
N LYS A 94 -44.61 -35.00 7.06
CA LYS A 94 -45.08 -36.34 7.42
C LYS A 94 -46.23 -36.71 6.49
N LYS A 95 -45.99 -37.65 5.59
CA LYS A 95 -47.02 -38.44 4.90
C LYS A 95 -47.50 -39.59 5.78
#